data_AF-A0A432UF17-F1
#
_entry.id   AF-A0A432UF17-F1
#
_cell.length_a   1.000
_cell.length_b   1.000
_cell.length_c   1.000
_cell.angle_alpha   90.00
_cell.angle_beta   90.00
_cell.angle_gamma   90.00
#
_symmetry.space_group_name_H-M   'P 1'
#
loop_
_entity.id
_entity.type
_entity.pdbx_description
1 polymer ?
#
loop_
_entity_poly.entity_id
_entity_poly.type
_entity_poly.pdbx_seq_one_letter_code
_entity_poly.pdbx_strand_id
1 'polypeptide(L)'
;KPSVYKQKNPYIKPFDEGMIYSNCCRMLFNISQVEAVTGSNPFHSGSGVGGIGVYAINMNRLLFLAKDDFDFLKEMINYLMDVGARALQRKREWLRKHWKDLFPYLSFYQKDDKSLFNIFSVVGVHEGMINAGFKGGLFNDDAKDYAHQIAQYLYEKLHQFMERDGVLYSLEYAPSENAACKMAQKDLSFANAVYEVIEGSRSLNISEDTVLNKFIERSILRFGSKLFDLVEVEGEG
;
A
#
# COMPACT_ATOMS: atom_id res chain seq x y z
N LYS A 1 -10.56 5.79 25.41
CA LYS A 1 -11.86 5.82 24.71
C LYS A 1 -11.82 4.76 23.60
N PRO A 2 -12.90 4.00 23.33
CA PRO A 2 -12.95 3.11 22.18
C PRO A 2 -12.70 3.93 20.91
N SER A 3 -11.81 3.48 20.04
CA SER A 3 -11.54 4.16 18.76
C SER A 3 -12.78 4.09 17.89
N VAL A 4 -13.30 5.25 17.44
CA VAL A 4 -14.44 5.34 16.50
C VAL A 4 -14.16 4.52 15.24
N TYR A 5 -12.89 4.41 14.84
CA TYR A 5 -12.47 3.62 13.68
C TYR A 5 -12.69 2.11 13.82
N LYS A 6 -12.79 1.57 15.05
CA LYS A 6 -13.16 0.16 15.27
C LYS A 6 -14.63 -0.13 14.90
N GLN A 7 -15.50 0.87 15.01
CA GLN A 7 -16.90 0.73 14.60
C GLN A 7 -17.06 0.85 13.09
N LYS A 8 -16.20 1.66 12.46
CA LYS A 8 -16.26 1.91 11.01
C LYS A 8 -15.64 0.76 10.20
N ASN A 9 -14.51 0.18 10.62
CA ASN A 9 -13.83 -0.90 9.88
C ASN A 9 -13.96 -2.27 10.58
N PRO A 10 -14.74 -3.22 10.03
CA PRO A 10 -14.95 -4.55 10.63
C PRO A 10 -13.69 -5.43 10.60
N TYR A 11 -12.69 -5.08 9.78
CA TYR A 11 -11.42 -5.78 9.69
C TYR A 11 -10.42 -5.34 10.78
N ILE A 12 -10.61 -4.18 11.42
CA ILE A 12 -9.76 -3.74 12.54
C ILE A 12 -10.19 -4.47 13.80
N LYS A 13 -9.64 -5.67 13.98
CA LYS A 13 -9.75 -6.40 15.24
C LYS A 13 -8.67 -5.90 16.21
N PRO A 14 -8.98 -5.67 17.50
CA PRO A 14 -7.94 -5.46 18.50
C PRO A 14 -6.98 -6.65 18.44
N PHE A 15 -5.69 -6.37 18.29
CA PHE A 15 -4.70 -7.41 18.51
C PHE A 15 -4.77 -7.85 19.98
N ASP A 16 -4.65 -9.15 20.24
CA ASP A 16 -4.36 -9.62 21.59
C ASP A 16 -2.95 -9.16 21.95
N GLU A 17 -2.82 -8.39 23.05
CA GLU A 17 -1.54 -7.79 23.46
C GLU A 17 -0.45 -8.86 23.69
N GLY A 18 -0.82 -10.08 24.08
CA GLY A 18 0.11 -11.21 24.22
C GLY A 18 0.60 -11.80 22.89
N MET A 19 -0.03 -11.41 21.77
CA MET A 19 0.17 -11.97 20.44
C MET A 19 0.69 -10.95 19.42
N ILE A 20 1.18 -9.79 19.89
CA ILE A 20 1.83 -8.78 19.04
C ILE A 20 3.33 -8.93 19.16
N TYR A 21 3.98 -9.34 18.08
CA TYR A 21 5.44 -9.30 17.98
C TYR A 21 5.84 -8.32 16.88
N SER A 22 6.80 -7.44 17.20
CA SER A 22 7.44 -6.59 16.21
C SER A 22 8.62 -7.34 15.58
N ASN A 23 8.49 -7.71 14.31
CA ASN A 23 9.64 -8.19 13.54
C ASN A 23 10.26 -7.01 12.79
N CYS A 24 11.48 -6.61 13.16
CA CYS A 24 12.17 -5.43 12.65
C CYS A 24 11.49 -4.09 13.04
N CYS A 25 11.54 -3.07 12.17
CA CYS A 25 11.30 -1.68 12.57
C CYS A 25 9.85 -1.37 12.99
N ARG A 26 8.83 -1.95 12.34
CA ARG A 26 7.42 -1.65 12.64
C ARG A 26 6.41 -2.70 12.12
N MET A 27 6.87 -3.90 11.74
CA MET A 27 6.00 -4.98 11.25
C MET A 27 5.08 -5.44 12.39
N LEU A 28 3.76 -5.33 12.21
CA LEU A 28 2.76 -5.78 13.16
C LEU A 28 1.88 -6.84 12.48
N PHE A 29 1.77 -8.02 13.09
CA PHE A 29 0.93 -9.10 12.59
C PHE A 29 0.12 -9.72 13.72
N ASN A 30 -1.02 -10.32 13.36
CA ASN A 30 -1.85 -11.06 14.28
C ASN A 30 -1.52 -12.55 14.18
N ILE A 31 -1.03 -13.15 15.27
CA ILE A 31 -0.64 -14.56 15.28
C ILE A 31 -1.81 -15.49 14.96
N SER A 32 -3.06 -15.14 15.30
CA SER A 32 -4.22 -15.95 14.93
C SER A 32 -4.39 -16.09 13.41
N GLN A 33 -3.95 -15.08 12.63
CA GLN A 33 -3.92 -15.20 11.17
C GLN A 33 -2.82 -16.17 10.72
N VAL A 34 -1.67 -16.15 11.39
CA VAL A 34 -0.58 -17.10 11.13
C VAL A 34 -1.05 -18.52 11.47
N GLU A 35 -1.60 -18.75 12.66
CA GLU A 35 -2.10 -20.04 13.13
C GLU A 35 -3.17 -20.62 12.20
N ALA A 36 -4.07 -19.79 11.68
CA ALA A 36 -5.11 -20.21 10.73
C ALA A 36 -4.53 -20.76 9.41
N VAL A 37 -3.33 -20.31 9.00
CA VAL A 37 -2.69 -20.71 7.74
C VAL A 37 -1.60 -21.76 7.94
N THR A 38 -0.87 -21.71 9.05
CA THR A 38 0.19 -22.68 9.38
C THR A 38 -0.34 -23.96 10.02
N GLY A 39 -1.55 -23.94 10.60
CA GLY A 39 -2.14 -25.05 11.33
C GLY A 39 -1.38 -25.40 12.62
N SER A 40 -0.60 -24.47 13.17
CA SER A 40 0.34 -24.75 14.26
C SER A 40 -0.30 -24.76 15.64
N ASN A 41 0.14 -25.74 16.43
CA ASN A 41 -0.09 -25.99 17.85
C ASN A 41 -0.05 -24.70 18.70
N PRO A 42 -0.98 -24.48 19.67
CA PRO A 42 -1.07 -23.29 20.56
C PRO A 42 0.17 -22.98 21.44
N PHE A 43 1.30 -23.67 21.22
CA PHE A 43 2.58 -23.48 21.88
C PHE A 43 3.69 -23.00 20.93
N HIS A 44 3.38 -22.69 19.67
CA HIS A 44 4.36 -22.14 18.73
C HIS A 44 4.64 -20.68 19.10
N SER A 45 5.77 -20.43 19.76
CA SER A 45 6.35 -19.09 19.90
C SER A 45 6.38 -18.41 18.52
N GLY A 46 6.00 -17.13 18.39
CA GLY A 46 5.97 -16.34 17.14
C GLY A 46 7.29 -16.20 16.36
N SER A 47 8.24 -17.11 16.56
CA SER A 47 9.43 -17.37 15.76
C SER A 47 9.07 -17.88 14.36
N GLY A 48 9.87 -17.52 13.36
CA GLY A 48 9.65 -17.92 11.96
C GLY A 48 8.62 -17.08 11.21
N VAL A 49 8.16 -15.95 11.76
CA VAL A 49 7.30 -15.00 11.04
C VAL A 49 8.15 -13.92 10.36
N GLY A 50 7.75 -13.50 9.16
CA GLY A 50 8.47 -12.47 8.41
C GLY A 50 7.77 -12.08 7.12
N GLY A 51 8.47 -11.39 6.22
CA GLY A 51 7.92 -10.98 4.92
C GLY A 51 8.65 -11.62 3.74
N ILE A 52 7.91 -12.06 2.72
CA ILE A 52 8.47 -12.40 1.40
C ILE A 52 9.05 -11.15 0.73
N GLY A 53 8.37 -10.03 0.91
CA GLY A 53 8.75 -8.75 0.35
C GLY A 53 7.69 -7.69 0.64
N VAL A 54 8.07 -6.45 0.43
CA VAL A 54 7.22 -5.27 0.60
C VAL A 54 6.99 -4.63 -0.76
N TYR A 55 5.73 -4.42 -1.14
CA TYR A 55 5.32 -3.66 -2.31
C TYR A 55 4.72 -2.32 -1.85
N ALA A 56 5.44 -1.22 -2.08
CA ALA A 56 5.04 0.11 -1.63
C ALA A 56 4.24 0.86 -2.70
N ILE A 57 3.02 1.26 -2.35
CA ILE A 57 2.10 2.05 -3.17
C ILE A 57 2.32 3.53 -2.88
N ASN A 58 2.61 4.31 -3.92
CA ASN A 58 2.71 5.75 -3.83
C ASN A 58 1.31 6.38 -3.81
N MET A 59 0.78 6.61 -2.61
CA MET A 59 -0.55 7.20 -2.41
C MET A 59 -0.58 8.68 -2.79
N ASN A 60 0.55 9.38 -2.67
CA ASN A 60 0.66 10.78 -3.07
C ASN A 60 0.28 10.95 -4.55
N ARG A 61 0.86 10.12 -5.42
CA ARG A 61 0.57 10.14 -6.86
C ARG A 61 -0.87 9.74 -7.18
N LEU A 62 -1.40 8.72 -6.50
CA LEU A 62 -2.77 8.27 -6.74
C LEU A 62 -3.78 9.35 -6.38
N LEU A 63 -3.58 10.01 -5.24
CA LEU A 63 -4.46 11.08 -4.77
C LEU A 63 -4.28 12.38 -5.56
N PHE A 64 -3.09 12.63 -6.11
CA PHE A 64 -2.89 13.70 -7.09
C PHE A 64 -3.75 13.49 -8.36
N LEU A 65 -3.81 12.26 -8.88
CA LEU A 65 -4.60 11.93 -10.08
C LEU A 65 -6.10 11.80 -9.80
N ALA A 66 -6.47 11.16 -8.70
CA ALA A 66 -7.87 10.91 -8.35
C ALA A 66 -8.57 12.13 -7.76
N LYS A 67 -7.82 12.99 -7.06
CA LYS A 67 -8.37 14.02 -6.18
C LYS A 67 -9.38 13.42 -5.19
N ASP A 68 -10.61 13.91 -5.19
CA ASP A 68 -11.73 13.43 -4.38
C ASP A 68 -12.56 12.32 -5.05
N ASP A 69 -12.21 11.89 -6.27
CA ASP A 69 -12.88 10.78 -6.95
C ASP A 69 -12.46 9.41 -6.40
N PHE A 70 -13.22 8.94 -5.42
CA PHE A 70 -12.94 7.64 -4.78
C PHE A 70 -13.12 6.45 -5.72
N ASP A 71 -14.05 6.49 -6.68
CA ASP A 71 -14.25 5.39 -7.62
C ASP A 71 -13.05 5.26 -8.57
N PHE A 72 -12.55 6.38 -9.06
CA PHE A 72 -11.34 6.41 -9.86
C PHE A 72 -10.10 5.97 -9.05
N LEU A 73 -9.99 6.39 -7.79
CA LEU A 73 -8.94 5.90 -6.89
C LEU A 73 -8.98 4.38 -6.71
N LYS A 74 -10.17 3.80 -6.51
CA LYS A 74 -10.36 2.35 -6.36
C LYS A 74 -9.92 1.57 -7.59
N GLU A 75 -10.15 2.09 -8.79
CA GLU A 75 -9.68 1.49 -10.05
C GLU A 75 -8.14 1.43 -10.11
N MET A 76 -7.47 2.54 -9.77
CA MET A 76 -6.01 2.59 -9.74
C MET A 76 -5.41 1.68 -8.66
N ILE A 77 -6.01 1.67 -7.47
CA ILE A 77 -5.63 0.76 -6.37
C ILE A 77 -5.79 -0.69 -6.82
N ASN A 78 -6.90 -1.06 -7.45
CA ASN A 78 -7.12 -2.42 -7.96
C ASN A 78 -6.00 -2.87 -8.89
N TYR A 79 -5.66 -2.02 -9.87
CA TYR A 79 -4.61 -2.31 -10.84
C TYR A 79 -3.25 -2.51 -10.17
N LEU A 80 -2.84 -1.55 -9.34
CA LEU A 80 -1.53 -1.58 -8.68
C LEU A 80 -1.41 -2.72 -7.66
N MET A 81 -2.47 -2.99 -6.91
CA MET A 81 -2.48 -4.11 -5.96
C MET A 81 -2.45 -5.46 -6.67
N ASP A 82 -3.12 -5.63 -7.81
CA ASP A 82 -3.01 -6.87 -8.58
C ASP A 82 -1.60 -7.06 -9.16
N VAL A 83 -0.99 -6.01 -9.70
CA VAL A 83 0.42 -6.02 -10.13
C VAL A 83 1.34 -6.40 -8.97
N GLY A 84 1.18 -5.76 -7.81
CA GLY A 84 1.96 -6.02 -6.61
C GLY A 84 1.79 -7.46 -6.09
N ALA A 85 0.55 -7.97 -6.05
CA ALA A 85 0.25 -9.32 -5.61
C ALA A 85 0.92 -10.34 -6.53
N ARG A 86 0.79 -10.17 -7.85
CA ARG A 86 1.48 -11.03 -8.83
C ARG A 86 3.01 -10.98 -8.69
N ALA A 87 3.59 -9.81 -8.43
CA ALA A 87 5.03 -9.67 -8.22
C ALA A 87 5.50 -10.40 -6.95
N LEU A 88 4.77 -10.23 -5.84
CA LEU A 88 5.08 -10.88 -4.56
C LEU A 88 4.90 -12.41 -4.65
N GLN A 89 3.86 -12.89 -5.34
CA GLN A 89 3.66 -14.33 -5.59
C GLN A 89 4.77 -14.93 -6.45
N ARG A 90 5.17 -14.28 -7.55
CA ARG A 90 6.31 -14.74 -8.35
C ARG A 90 7.59 -14.82 -7.53
N LYS A 91 7.84 -13.82 -6.67
CA LYS A 91 8.98 -13.85 -5.75
C LYS A 91 8.88 -15.03 -4.78
N ARG A 92 7.68 -15.28 -4.24
CA ARG A 92 7.41 -16.43 -3.35
C ARG A 92 7.68 -17.76 -4.03
N GLU A 93 7.17 -17.97 -5.24
CA GLU A 93 7.41 -19.17 -6.04
C GLU A 93 8.90 -19.37 -6.32
N TRP A 94 9.60 -18.30 -6.69
CA TRP A 94 11.04 -18.33 -6.90
C TRP A 94 11.78 -18.72 -5.62
N LEU A 95 11.40 -18.15 -4.47
CA LEU A 95 11.98 -18.50 -3.17
C LEU A 95 11.72 -19.96 -2.82
N ARG A 96 10.48 -20.46 -2.99
CA ARG A 96 10.13 -21.86 -2.77
C ARG A 96 11.00 -22.82 -3.59
N LYS A 97 11.19 -22.50 -4.87
CA LYS A 97 12.02 -23.31 -5.78
C LYS A 97 13.48 -23.42 -5.31
N HIS A 98 14.03 -22.37 -4.71
CA HIS A 98 15.44 -22.31 -4.31
C HIS A 98 15.66 -22.36 -2.80
N TRP A 99 14.62 -22.71 -2.03
CA TRP A 99 14.59 -22.55 -0.57
C TRP A 99 15.72 -23.32 0.12
N LYS A 100 15.92 -24.57 -0.29
CA LYS A 100 16.95 -25.47 0.27
C LYS A 100 18.32 -25.24 -0.36
N ASP A 101 18.36 -24.86 -1.64
CA ASP A 101 19.60 -24.81 -2.42
C ASP A 101 20.38 -23.51 -2.17
N LEU A 102 19.69 -22.36 -2.15
CA LEU A 102 20.31 -21.04 -1.99
C LEU A 102 20.24 -20.51 -0.56
N PHE A 103 19.33 -21.03 0.27
CA PHE A 103 19.12 -20.56 1.65
C PHE A 103 19.21 -21.71 2.67
N PRO A 104 20.33 -22.45 2.74
CA PRO A 104 20.45 -23.65 3.59
C PRO A 104 20.29 -23.34 5.09
N TYR A 105 20.80 -22.20 5.56
CA TYR A 105 20.63 -21.81 6.97
C TYR A 105 19.19 -21.42 7.28
N LEU A 106 18.55 -20.61 6.42
CA LEU A 106 17.14 -20.25 6.58
C LEU A 106 16.25 -21.49 6.55
N SER A 107 16.44 -22.39 5.58
CA SER A 107 15.64 -23.61 5.43
C SER A 107 15.84 -24.62 6.57
N PHE A 108 16.95 -24.52 7.30
CA PHE A 108 17.13 -25.29 8.53
C PHE A 108 16.15 -24.86 9.62
N TYR A 109 15.94 -23.57 9.84
CA TYR A 109 15.04 -23.05 10.88
C TYR A 109 13.61 -22.84 10.40
N GLN A 110 13.45 -22.36 9.17
CA GLN A 110 12.18 -22.05 8.54
C GLN A 110 11.88 -23.07 7.45
N LYS A 111 11.01 -24.04 7.77
CA LYS A 111 10.76 -25.21 6.90
C LYS A 111 9.94 -24.89 5.66
N ASP A 112 9.03 -23.93 5.77
CA ASP A 112 8.17 -23.47 4.69
C ASP A 112 7.94 -21.95 4.78
N ASP A 113 7.12 -21.41 3.89
CA ASP A 113 6.85 -19.98 3.80
C ASP A 113 5.45 -19.58 4.30
N LYS A 114 4.73 -20.49 4.96
CA LYS A 114 3.31 -20.28 5.35
C LYS A 114 3.13 -19.16 6.36
N SER A 115 4.13 -18.95 7.22
CA SER A 115 4.17 -17.85 8.20
C SER A 115 4.78 -16.56 7.64
N LEU A 116 5.15 -16.52 6.35
CA LEU A 116 5.71 -15.32 5.72
C LEU A 116 4.63 -14.54 4.99
N PHE A 117 4.61 -13.22 5.16
CA PHE A 117 3.61 -12.31 4.60
C PHE A 117 4.06 -11.76 3.25
N ASN A 118 3.10 -11.61 2.34
CA ASN A 118 3.20 -10.69 1.21
C ASN A 118 2.76 -9.30 1.71
N ILE A 119 3.69 -8.36 1.83
CA ILE A 119 3.43 -7.09 2.51
C ILE A 119 3.14 -6.01 1.49
N PHE A 120 2.01 -5.33 1.63
CA PHE A 120 1.75 -4.05 0.97
C PHE A 120 2.05 -2.91 1.93
N SER A 121 2.65 -1.84 1.42
CA SER A 121 2.83 -0.60 2.18
C SER A 121 2.20 0.56 1.43
N VAL A 122 1.72 1.55 2.17
CA VAL A 122 1.33 2.85 1.60
C VAL A 122 2.34 3.93 1.99
N VAL A 123 2.62 4.86 1.07
CA VAL A 123 3.58 5.94 1.26
C VAL A 123 2.98 7.25 0.75
N GLY A 124 3.18 8.35 1.48
CA GLY A 124 2.75 9.69 1.06
C GLY A 124 1.24 9.94 1.22
N VAL A 125 0.60 9.35 2.24
CA VAL A 125 -0.84 9.54 2.47
C VAL A 125 -1.15 10.97 2.90
N HIS A 126 -0.33 11.58 3.74
CA HIS A 126 -0.54 12.95 4.21
C HIS A 126 -0.46 13.96 3.04
N GLU A 127 0.61 13.88 2.26
CA GLU A 127 0.85 14.72 1.07
C GLU A 127 -0.22 14.45 0.00
N GLY A 128 -0.61 13.19 -0.18
CA GLY A 128 -1.69 12.82 -1.08
C GLY A 128 -3.03 13.44 -0.68
N MET A 129 -3.35 13.49 0.61
CA MET A 129 -4.58 14.16 1.08
C MET A 129 -4.55 15.66 0.78
N ILE A 130 -3.41 16.33 0.96
CA ILE A 130 -3.25 17.73 0.55
C ILE A 130 -3.47 17.85 -0.95
N ASN A 131 -2.83 17.00 -1.76
CA ASN A 131 -3.00 17.01 -3.22
C ASN A 131 -4.44 16.70 -3.68
N ALA A 132 -5.22 15.99 -2.87
CA ALA A 132 -6.62 15.70 -3.13
C ALA A 132 -7.59 16.85 -2.75
N GLY A 133 -7.09 17.95 -2.16
CA GLY A 133 -7.92 19.09 -1.78
C GLY A 133 -8.13 19.25 -0.28
N PHE A 134 -7.67 18.31 0.55
CA PHE A 134 -7.84 18.38 1.99
C PHE A 134 -6.77 19.27 2.64
N LYS A 135 -7.14 20.52 2.94
CA LYS A 135 -6.28 21.46 3.68
C LYS A 135 -5.79 20.85 4.99
N GLY A 136 -4.49 20.92 5.25
CA GLY A 136 -3.87 20.31 6.44
C GLY A 136 -3.70 18.79 6.38
N GLY A 137 -4.02 18.15 5.26
CA GLY A 137 -3.84 16.70 5.06
C GLY A 137 -4.48 15.89 6.18
N LEU A 138 -3.74 14.92 6.74
CA LEU A 138 -4.22 14.08 7.84
C LEU A 138 -4.48 14.81 9.18
N PHE A 139 -4.23 16.11 9.30
CA PHE A 139 -4.67 16.86 10.48
C PHE A 139 -6.16 17.24 10.40
N ASN A 140 -6.73 17.30 9.19
CA ASN A 140 -8.13 17.53 8.92
C ASN A 140 -8.97 16.26 9.17
N ASP A 141 -10.14 16.40 9.82
CA ASP A 141 -10.98 15.25 10.20
C ASP A 141 -11.69 14.58 9.00
N ASP A 142 -12.12 15.35 7.99
CA ASP A 142 -12.66 14.80 6.74
C ASP A 142 -11.60 14.00 5.98
N ALA A 143 -10.35 14.48 6.00
CA ALA A 143 -9.22 13.76 5.41
C ALA A 143 -8.93 12.44 6.14
N LYS A 144 -9.04 12.40 7.47
CA LYS A 144 -8.90 11.16 8.25
C LYS A 144 -10.03 10.18 7.93
N ASP A 145 -11.25 10.66 7.77
CA ASP A 145 -12.38 9.83 7.39
C ASP A 145 -12.25 9.29 5.96
N TYR A 146 -11.68 10.07 5.03
CA TYR A 146 -11.37 9.60 3.70
C TYR A 146 -10.20 8.60 3.70
N ALA A 147 -9.13 8.86 4.46
CA ALA A 147 -8.03 7.92 4.66
C ALA A 147 -8.50 6.58 5.25
N HIS A 148 -9.50 6.64 6.13
CA HIS A 148 -10.13 5.45 6.69
C HIS A 148 -10.84 4.60 5.63
N GLN A 149 -11.60 5.24 4.73
CA GLN A 149 -12.25 4.56 3.60
C GLN A 149 -11.24 3.91 2.66
N ILE A 150 -10.13 4.60 2.36
CA ILE A 150 -9.02 4.04 1.58
C ILE A 150 -8.45 2.80 2.30
N ALA A 151 -8.18 2.90 3.60
CA ALA A 151 -7.64 1.78 4.37
C ALA A 151 -8.59 0.57 4.39
N GLN A 152 -9.90 0.79 4.58
CA GLN A 152 -10.92 -0.26 4.48
C GLN A 152 -10.86 -0.98 3.15
N TYR A 153 -10.81 -0.22 2.05
CA TYR A 153 -10.75 -0.79 0.71
C TYR A 153 -9.46 -1.61 0.49
N LEU A 154 -8.30 -1.10 0.95
CA LEU A 154 -7.04 -1.85 0.89
C LEU A 154 -7.15 -3.19 1.65
N TYR A 155 -7.77 -3.20 2.84
CA TYR A 155 -7.98 -4.43 3.61
C TYR A 155 -8.91 -5.42 2.90
N GLU A 156 -9.99 -4.95 2.28
CA GLU A 156 -10.87 -5.80 1.46
C GLU A 156 -10.08 -6.49 0.33
N LYS A 157 -9.20 -5.75 -0.35
CA LYS A 157 -8.33 -6.32 -1.39
C LYS A 157 -7.35 -7.36 -0.84
N LEU A 158 -6.73 -7.09 0.31
CA LEU A 158 -5.83 -8.07 0.94
C LEU A 158 -6.58 -9.34 1.33
N HIS A 159 -7.82 -9.22 1.82
CA HIS A 159 -8.64 -10.38 2.14
C HIS A 159 -8.95 -11.23 0.90
N GLN A 160 -9.35 -10.59 -0.20
CA GLN A 160 -9.57 -11.27 -1.48
C GLN A 160 -8.29 -11.99 -1.96
N PHE A 161 -7.11 -11.40 -1.78
CA PHE A 161 -5.85 -12.07 -2.14
C PHE A 161 -5.52 -13.24 -1.20
N MET A 162 -5.81 -13.14 0.09
CA MET A 162 -5.64 -14.26 1.03
C MET A 162 -6.54 -15.44 0.65
N GLU A 163 -7.81 -15.18 0.31
CA GLU A 163 -8.75 -16.22 -0.15
C GLU A 163 -8.31 -16.83 -1.48
N ARG A 164 -7.88 -16.00 -2.44
CA ARG A 164 -7.46 -16.45 -3.77
C ARG A 164 -6.16 -17.24 -3.75
N ASP A 165 -5.15 -16.76 -3.02
CA ASP A 165 -3.78 -17.27 -3.09
C ASP A 165 -3.43 -18.26 -1.98
N GLY A 166 -4.24 -18.34 -0.92
CA GLY A 166 -3.99 -19.23 0.22
C GLY A 166 -2.71 -18.91 1.01
N VAL A 167 -2.27 -17.64 0.99
CA VAL A 167 -1.10 -17.16 1.74
C VAL A 167 -1.42 -15.85 2.46
N LEU A 168 -0.57 -15.52 3.43
CA LEU A 168 -0.74 -14.32 4.25
C LEU A 168 -0.41 -13.03 3.48
N TYR A 169 -1.25 -12.02 3.67
CA TYR A 169 -1.04 -10.66 3.20
C TYR A 169 -1.20 -9.67 4.35
N SER A 170 -0.41 -8.60 4.38
CA SER A 170 -0.52 -7.52 5.37
C SER A 170 -0.46 -6.14 4.73
N LEU A 171 -1.00 -5.15 5.44
CA LEU A 171 -0.86 -3.73 5.14
C LEU A 171 0.01 -3.07 6.20
N GLU A 172 1.01 -2.31 5.77
CA GLU A 172 1.92 -1.58 6.66
C GLU A 172 2.08 -0.12 6.27
N TYR A 173 2.51 0.68 7.25
CA TYR A 173 3.12 1.97 7.01
C TYR A 173 4.63 1.81 7.21
N ALA A 174 5.29 1.29 6.18
CA ALA A 174 6.73 1.02 6.24
C ALA A 174 7.51 2.35 6.40
N PRO A 175 8.64 2.37 7.13
CA PRO A 175 9.44 3.58 7.39
C PRO A 175 9.81 4.35 6.12
N SER A 176 9.99 3.65 4.99
CA SER A 176 10.17 4.24 3.66
C SER A 176 11.34 5.22 3.55
N GLU A 177 12.39 5.06 4.36
CA GLU A 177 13.52 6.00 4.50
C GLU A 177 14.08 6.48 3.15
N ASN A 178 14.44 5.54 2.27
CA ASN A 178 14.93 5.86 0.93
C ASN A 178 13.82 5.91 -0.13
N ALA A 179 12.74 5.17 0.11
CA ALA A 179 11.65 5.04 -0.86
C ALA A 179 10.85 6.34 -0.99
N ALA A 180 10.57 7.02 0.12
CA ALA A 180 9.84 8.29 0.16
C ALA A 180 10.56 9.36 -0.67
N CYS A 181 11.87 9.55 -0.46
CA CYS A 181 12.67 10.52 -1.21
C CYS A 181 12.67 10.21 -2.72
N LYS A 182 12.84 8.94 -3.11
CA LYS A 182 12.83 8.53 -4.52
C LYS A 182 11.43 8.69 -5.15
N MET A 183 10.37 8.37 -4.41
CA MET A 183 8.99 8.57 -4.85
C MET A 183 8.71 10.05 -5.08
N ALA A 184 9.10 10.94 -4.16
CA ALA A 184 8.95 12.38 -4.31
C ALA A 184 9.69 12.94 -5.54
N GLN A 185 10.95 12.52 -5.77
CA GLN A 185 11.70 12.89 -6.97
C GLN A 185 11.01 12.43 -8.25
N LYS A 186 10.50 11.19 -8.27
CA LYS A 186 9.75 10.65 -9.40
C LYS A 186 8.40 11.32 -9.57
N ASP A 187 7.76 11.78 -8.51
CA ASP A 187 6.51 12.54 -8.54
C ASP A 187 6.74 13.91 -9.19
N LEU A 188 7.85 14.57 -8.89
CA LEU A 188 8.21 15.83 -9.57
C LEU A 188 8.42 15.63 -11.08
N SER A 189 9.20 14.61 -11.47
CA SER A 189 9.39 14.30 -12.89
C SER A 189 8.08 13.95 -13.59
N PHE A 190 7.20 13.23 -12.89
CA PHE A 190 5.88 12.86 -13.38
C PHE A 190 4.97 14.08 -13.54
N ALA A 191 4.92 14.96 -12.54
CA ALA A 191 4.14 16.19 -12.56
C ALA A 191 4.55 17.10 -13.73
N ASN A 192 5.86 17.26 -13.96
CA ASN A 192 6.37 18.01 -15.13
C ASN A 192 5.92 17.38 -16.45
N ALA A 193 6.01 16.05 -16.57
CA ALA A 193 5.56 15.36 -17.78
C ALA A 193 4.05 15.52 -18.02
N VAL A 194 3.23 15.47 -16.96
CA VAL A 194 1.78 15.71 -17.05
C VAL A 194 1.49 17.15 -17.47
N TYR A 195 2.23 18.12 -16.93
CA TYR A 195 2.12 19.53 -17.30
C TYR A 195 2.46 19.74 -18.79
N GLU A 196 3.55 19.16 -19.28
CA GLU A 196 3.94 19.19 -20.71
C GLU A 196 2.86 18.60 -21.62
N VAL A 197 2.16 17.54 -21.18
CA VAL A 197 1.04 16.96 -21.93
C VAL A 197 -0.16 17.91 -21.98
N ILE A 198 -0.49 18.56 -20.86
CA ILE A 198 -1.58 19.54 -20.80
C ILE A 198 -1.31 20.74 -21.70
N GLU A 199 -0.06 21.24 -21.72
CA GLU A 199 0.37 22.33 -22.61
C GLU A 199 0.51 21.90 -24.09
N GLY A 200 0.40 20.60 -24.37
CA GLY A 200 0.54 20.04 -25.73
C GLY A 200 1.97 19.94 -26.25
N SER A 201 2.99 20.16 -25.40
CA SER A 201 4.41 20.03 -25.76
C SER A 201 4.92 18.59 -25.69
N ARG A 202 4.13 17.66 -25.15
CA ARG A 202 4.45 16.24 -25.01
C ARG A 202 3.25 15.34 -25.33
N SER A 203 3.54 14.11 -25.78
CA SER A 203 2.52 13.08 -25.96
C SER A 203 2.10 12.42 -24.65
N LEU A 204 0.84 12.01 -24.57
CA LEU A 204 0.21 11.37 -23.41
C LEU A 204 0.88 10.06 -22.93
N ASN A 205 1.71 9.44 -23.76
CA ASN A 205 2.38 8.17 -23.46
C ASN A 205 3.58 8.37 -22.51
N ILE A 206 3.30 8.70 -21.24
CA ILE A 206 4.30 8.94 -20.20
C ILE A 206 4.88 7.63 -19.65
N SER A 207 4.10 6.55 -19.66
CA SER A 207 4.49 5.20 -19.24
C SER A 207 4.53 4.23 -20.43
N GLU A 208 5.32 3.16 -20.32
CA GLU A 208 5.21 2.00 -21.21
C GLU A 208 3.94 1.19 -20.93
N ASP A 209 3.35 1.35 -19.74
CA ASP A 209 2.12 0.69 -19.33
C ASP A 209 0.89 1.45 -19.86
N THR A 210 0.20 0.83 -20.81
CA THR A 210 -1.00 1.42 -21.43
C THR A 210 -2.15 1.65 -20.46
N VAL A 211 -2.27 0.86 -19.38
CA VAL A 211 -3.31 1.06 -18.37
C VAL A 211 -3.01 2.30 -17.54
N LEU A 212 -1.74 2.50 -17.18
CA LEU A 212 -1.32 3.72 -16.46
C LEU A 212 -1.53 4.97 -17.32
N ASN A 213 -1.24 4.91 -18.62
CA ASN A 213 -1.52 6.03 -19.52
C ASN A 213 -3.01 6.37 -19.60
N LYS A 214 -3.91 5.37 -19.58
CA LYS A 214 -5.36 5.61 -19.54
C LYS A 214 -5.81 6.30 -18.26
N PHE A 215 -5.21 5.97 -17.11
CA PHE A 215 -5.49 6.68 -15.87
C PHE A 215 -5.02 8.14 -15.94
N ILE A 216 -3.83 8.39 -16.48
CA ILE A 216 -3.31 9.74 -16.68
C ILE A 216 -4.24 10.53 -17.62
N GLU A 217 -4.64 9.93 -18.74
CA GLU A 217 -5.57 10.53 -19.70
C GLU A 217 -6.89 10.93 -19.04
N ARG A 218 -7.52 9.99 -18.32
CA ARG A 218 -8.77 10.25 -17.59
C ARG A 218 -8.61 11.39 -16.59
N SER A 219 -7.49 11.41 -15.87
CA SER A 219 -7.17 12.49 -14.92
C SER A 219 -7.05 13.84 -15.63
N ILE A 220 -6.33 13.91 -16.76
CA ILE A 220 -6.15 15.14 -17.54
C ILE A 220 -7.48 15.61 -18.13
N LEU A 221 -8.27 14.71 -18.71
CA LEU A 221 -9.58 15.04 -19.29
C LEU A 221 -10.56 15.57 -18.24
N ARG A 222 -10.49 15.04 -17.02
CA ARG A 222 -11.39 15.44 -15.93
C ARG A 222 -10.97 16.73 -15.25
N PHE A 223 -9.69 16.88 -14.94
CA PHE A 223 -9.20 17.94 -14.07
C PHE A 223 -8.38 19.01 -14.82
N GLY A 224 -7.76 18.67 -15.95
CA GLY A 224 -6.93 19.60 -16.73
C GLY A 224 -5.84 20.27 -15.89
N SER A 225 -5.71 21.59 -16.01
CA SER A 225 -4.76 22.39 -15.21
C SER A 225 -5.06 22.40 -13.71
N LYS A 226 -6.31 22.10 -13.29
CA LYS A 226 -6.69 22.05 -11.86
C LYS A 226 -5.98 20.96 -11.07
N LEU A 227 -5.32 20.02 -11.75
CA LEU A 227 -4.43 19.06 -11.09
C LEU A 227 -3.36 19.75 -10.24
N PHE A 228 -2.92 20.94 -10.67
CA PHE A 228 -1.85 21.72 -10.04
C PHE A 228 -2.36 22.84 -9.13
N ASP A 229 -3.67 22.90 -8.87
CA ASP A 229 -4.22 23.87 -7.92
C ASP A 229 -3.58 23.66 -6.54
N LEU A 230 -2.95 24.72 -6.03
CA LEU A 230 -2.29 24.69 -4.74
C LEU A 230 -3.34 24.73 -3.63
N VAL A 231 -3.27 23.75 -2.73
CA VAL A 231 -4.00 23.78 -1.47
C VAL A 231 -3.14 24.54 -0.48
N GLU A 232 -3.57 25.74 -0.08
CA GLU A 232 -2.87 26.50 0.95
C GLU A 232 -2.67 25.65 2.19
N VAL A 233 -1.41 25.43 2.56
CA VAL A 233 -1.02 24.92 3.86
C VAL A 233 -0.88 26.17 4.72
N GLU A 234 -1.79 26.39 5.66
CA GLU A 234 -1.61 27.47 6.64
C GLU A 234 -0.25 27.26 7.32
N GLY A 235 0.67 28.21 7.11
CA GLY A 235 1.91 28.25 7.85
C GLY A 235 1.57 28.53 9.30
N GLU A 236 1.87 27.61 10.20
CA GLU A 236 1.86 27.90 11.63
C GLU A 236 2.82 29.07 11.88
N GLY A 237 2.27 30.19 12.35
CA GLY A 237 3.01 31.30 12.94
C GLY A 237 3.39 31.02 14.38
#